data_AF-A0A319FCF8-F1
#
_entry.id   AF-A0A319FCF8-F1
#
_cell.length_a   1.000
_cell.length_b   1.000
_cell.length_c   1.000
_cell.angle_alpha   90.00
_cell.angle_beta   90.00
_cell.angle_gamma   90.00
#
_symmetry.space_group_name_H-M   'P 1'
#
loop_
_entity.id
_entity.type
_entity.pdbx_description
1 polymer ?
#
loop_
_entity_poly.entity_id
_entity_poly.type
_entity_poly.pdbx_seq_one_letter_code
_entity_poly.pdbx_strand_id
1 'polypeptide(L)'
;MDVSPSSSFLGAFRSLSKRYRRQGATDAATKLEAVVERASDENLGDPSAVLVRFGGLVLTFLEQGQWNAAVDVGTIVVDARRALLGPNDPLTMIAIHNLVSAYYGQGRWAEAIDLGRQVTEARRKVLGEDHPQTMASMSNLATAYRKQGHWRQAESLELRLLEIKTRRLGEDHQSTLTSMGNLATTYSHMGRYDEAETLEKRVIERSARVLGDHHGSTLTWKSNLATTYREQGRLEEAEKLESEVMDIRIENLGVQHPLTLTSMANLASMYRDLGRLDDAEHLETQVVETSKVELGEKHPQTLMSMINLASTYRCQGRLEEAARLGVQAVAAMKSLLGDQNPLTLTAMADLALTYQSQGHTDGAEVLTAQVLRLMQKNLGSLHPHTLTTMANLGAIYQSQGRWDEAEKLAEQTVRGREKVLGETHPDTQASMEDLVRVCRVLAADRTTAMRVRNAHH
;
A
#
# COMPACT_ATOMS: atom_id res chain seq x y z
N MET A 1 16.38 18.27 -41.98
CA MET A 1 14.90 18.19 -41.95
C MET A 1 14.51 18.41 -40.50
N ASP A 2 14.06 19.61 -40.17
CA ASP A 2 13.57 19.93 -38.82
C ASP A 2 12.26 19.16 -38.60
N VAL A 3 12.30 18.16 -37.72
CA VAL A 3 11.10 17.47 -37.25
C VAL A 3 10.43 18.44 -36.29
N SER A 4 9.25 18.95 -36.65
CA SER A 4 8.49 19.82 -35.75
C SER A 4 8.30 19.14 -34.39
N PRO A 5 8.31 19.88 -33.27
CA PRO A 5 8.10 19.30 -31.93
C PRO A 5 6.84 18.43 -31.85
N SER A 6 5.79 18.78 -32.60
CA SER A 6 4.55 17.99 -32.76
C SER A 6 4.75 16.64 -33.46
N SER A 7 5.59 16.58 -34.49
CA SER A 7 5.89 15.34 -35.22
C SER A 7 6.67 14.33 -34.36
N SER A 8 7.49 14.84 -33.42
CA SER A 8 8.33 14.02 -32.54
C SER A 8 7.53 13.19 -31.53
N PHE A 9 6.61 13.79 -30.76
CA PHE A 9 5.86 13.02 -29.74
C PHE A 9 4.71 12.18 -30.31
N LEU A 10 4.10 12.57 -31.43
CA LEU A 10 3.07 11.75 -32.08
C LEU A 10 3.66 10.41 -32.57
N GLY A 11 4.93 10.40 -33.00
CA GLY A 11 5.65 9.17 -33.32
C GLY A 11 5.80 8.22 -32.12
N ALA A 12 6.03 8.76 -30.91
CA ALA A 12 6.11 7.99 -29.68
C ALA A 12 4.76 7.33 -29.34
N PHE A 13 3.65 8.07 -29.45
CA PHE A 13 2.31 7.51 -29.20
C PHE A 13 1.90 6.45 -30.24
N ARG A 14 2.24 6.62 -31.53
CA ARG A 14 2.02 5.59 -32.56
C ARG A 14 2.83 4.32 -32.31
N SER A 15 4.04 4.47 -31.78
CA SER A 15 4.88 3.32 -31.42
C SER A 15 4.33 2.60 -30.20
N LEU A 16 3.82 3.36 -29.22
CA LEU A 16 3.17 2.85 -28.02
C LEU A 16 1.90 2.05 -28.33
N SER A 17 1.02 2.55 -29.21
CA SER A 17 -0.20 1.82 -29.57
C SER A 17 0.10 0.48 -30.25
N LYS A 18 1.08 0.43 -31.15
CA LYS A 18 1.56 -0.82 -31.77
C LYS A 18 2.08 -1.81 -30.72
N ARG A 19 2.75 -1.33 -29.67
CA ARG A 19 3.20 -2.17 -28.56
C ARG A 19 2.03 -2.75 -27.78
N TYR A 20 1.02 -1.94 -27.45
CA TYR A 20 -0.20 -2.44 -26.79
C TYR A 20 -0.92 -3.51 -27.60
N ARG A 21 -1.05 -3.32 -28.93
CA ARG A 21 -1.63 -4.35 -29.83
C ARG A 21 -0.88 -5.69 -29.73
N ARG A 22 0.46 -5.65 -29.76
CA ARG A 22 1.30 -6.87 -29.65
C ARG A 22 1.18 -7.56 -28.29
N GLN A 23 0.93 -6.80 -27.23
CA GLN A 23 0.78 -7.30 -25.86
C GLN A 23 -0.67 -7.70 -25.52
N GLY A 24 -1.60 -7.61 -26.48
CA GLY A 24 -3.01 -7.92 -26.24
C GLY A 24 -3.78 -6.86 -25.43
N ALA A 25 -3.18 -5.71 -25.14
CA ALA A 25 -3.83 -4.58 -24.46
C ALA A 25 -4.72 -3.79 -25.44
N THR A 26 -5.74 -4.45 -25.99
CA THR A 26 -6.55 -3.96 -27.12
C THR A 26 -7.36 -2.70 -26.80
N ASP A 27 -7.94 -2.61 -25.60
CA ASP A 27 -8.72 -1.45 -25.16
C ASP A 27 -7.83 -0.19 -25.05
N ALA A 28 -6.70 -0.29 -24.36
CA ALA A 28 -5.74 0.81 -24.23
C ALA A 28 -5.17 1.23 -25.61
N ALA A 29 -4.89 0.26 -26.49
CA ALA A 29 -4.46 0.54 -27.87
C ALA A 29 -5.51 1.34 -28.64
N THR A 30 -6.77 0.90 -28.59
CA THR A 30 -7.89 1.52 -29.32
C THR A 30 -8.13 2.96 -28.86
N LYS A 31 -8.14 3.20 -27.55
CA LYS A 31 -8.28 4.55 -26.98
C LYS A 31 -7.13 5.47 -27.39
N LEU A 32 -5.90 4.98 -27.33
CA LEU A 32 -4.73 5.75 -27.73
C LEU A 32 -4.72 6.06 -29.23
N GLU A 33 -5.04 5.09 -30.08
CA GLU A 33 -5.14 5.26 -31.55
C GLU A 33 -6.19 6.31 -31.91
N ALA A 34 -7.37 6.26 -31.27
CA ALA A 34 -8.43 7.24 -31.51
C ALA A 34 -8.05 8.68 -31.11
N VAL A 35 -7.15 8.87 -30.13
CA VAL A 35 -6.63 10.19 -29.78
C VAL A 35 -5.54 10.63 -30.77
N VAL A 36 -4.67 9.71 -31.21
CA VAL A 36 -3.63 9.98 -32.21
C VAL A 36 -4.22 10.36 -33.57
N GLU A 37 -5.27 9.67 -34.01
CA GLU A 37 -5.98 9.95 -35.27
C GLU A 37 -6.58 11.35 -35.26
N ARG A 38 -7.40 11.66 -34.23
CA ARG A 38 -7.95 13.00 -34.02
C ARG A 38 -6.88 14.10 -33.96
N ALA A 39 -5.76 13.83 -33.31
CA ALA A 39 -4.63 14.77 -33.23
C ALA A 39 -3.85 14.92 -34.55
N SER A 40 -3.99 13.98 -35.49
CA SER A 40 -3.34 14.03 -36.81
C SER A 40 -4.22 14.76 -37.84
N ASP A 41 -5.54 14.64 -37.72
CA ASP A 41 -6.52 15.25 -38.64
C ASP A 41 -6.72 16.75 -38.36
N GLU A 42 -6.74 17.13 -37.09
CA GLU A 42 -6.74 18.54 -36.71
C GLU A 42 -5.32 19.08 -36.91
N ASN A 43 -5.09 19.88 -37.94
CA ASN A 43 -3.83 20.60 -38.16
C ASN A 43 -3.62 21.69 -37.09
N LEU A 44 -3.56 21.27 -35.83
CA LEU A 44 -3.36 22.11 -34.66
C LEU A 44 -1.92 22.62 -34.71
N GLY A 45 -1.76 23.86 -35.17
CA GLY A 45 -0.45 24.54 -35.20
C GLY A 45 0.21 24.66 -33.82
N ASP A 46 -0.53 24.41 -32.72
CA ASP A 46 -0.01 24.40 -31.35
C ASP A 46 0.16 22.96 -30.78
N PRO A 47 1.41 22.50 -30.62
CA PRO A 47 1.71 21.22 -29.99
C PRO A 47 1.23 21.10 -28.52
N SER A 48 1.07 22.21 -27.80
CA SER A 48 0.59 22.20 -26.40
C SER A 48 -0.89 21.84 -26.31
N ALA A 49 -1.71 22.36 -27.23
CA ALA A 49 -3.13 22.03 -27.36
C ALA A 49 -3.35 20.53 -27.64
N VAL A 50 -2.51 19.93 -28.50
CA VAL A 50 -2.55 18.49 -28.79
C VAL A 50 -2.34 17.66 -27.52
N LEU A 51 -1.36 18.04 -26.68
CA LEU A 51 -1.04 17.35 -25.43
C LEU A 51 -2.13 17.42 -24.36
N VAL A 52 -3.11 18.33 -24.48
CA VAL A 52 -4.29 18.35 -23.58
C VAL A 52 -5.12 17.09 -23.75
N ARG A 53 -5.30 16.61 -24.99
CA ARG A 53 -6.09 15.39 -25.28
C ARG A 53 -5.44 14.15 -24.68
N PHE A 54 -4.12 14.03 -24.80
CA PHE A 54 -3.37 12.94 -24.19
C PHE A 54 -3.37 13.04 -22.65
N GLY A 55 -3.32 14.25 -22.09
CA GLY A 55 -3.53 14.46 -20.66
C GLY A 55 -4.91 14.00 -20.17
N GLY A 56 -5.96 14.24 -20.97
CA GLY A 56 -7.30 13.71 -20.72
C GLY A 56 -7.34 12.17 -20.79
N LEU A 57 -6.62 11.57 -21.75
CA LEU A 57 -6.51 10.11 -21.84
C LEU A 57 -5.81 9.50 -20.61
N VAL A 58 -4.79 10.17 -20.05
CA VAL A 58 -4.18 9.75 -18.78
C VAL A 58 -5.22 9.71 -17.67
N LEU A 59 -6.06 10.74 -17.53
CA LEU A 59 -7.13 10.76 -16.52
C LEU A 59 -8.12 9.62 -16.73
N THR A 60 -8.55 9.36 -17.96
CA THR A 60 -9.42 8.21 -18.29
C THR A 60 -8.80 6.88 -17.86
N PHE A 61 -7.50 6.69 -18.10
CA PHE A 61 -6.82 5.48 -17.65
C PHE A 61 -6.69 5.38 -16.13
N LEU A 62 -6.48 6.51 -15.43
CA LEU A 62 -6.48 6.54 -13.97
C LEU A 62 -7.84 6.15 -13.39
N GLU A 63 -8.93 6.70 -13.93
CA GLU A 63 -10.30 6.39 -13.50
C GLU A 63 -10.66 4.92 -13.71
N GLN A 64 -10.13 4.30 -14.77
CA GLN A 64 -10.36 2.90 -15.09
C GLN A 64 -9.38 1.94 -14.41
N GLY A 65 -8.47 2.45 -13.56
CA GLY A 65 -7.42 1.65 -12.93
C GLY A 65 -6.41 1.04 -13.91
N GLN A 66 -6.31 1.57 -15.14
CA GLN A 66 -5.34 1.15 -16.15
C GLN A 66 -3.99 1.84 -15.90
N TRP A 67 -3.38 1.57 -14.74
CA TRP A 67 -2.18 2.27 -14.25
C TRP A 67 -1.00 2.18 -15.21
N ASN A 68 -0.76 1.00 -15.81
CA ASN A 68 0.30 0.81 -16.80
C ASN A 68 0.13 1.77 -17.99
N ALA A 69 -1.10 1.91 -18.49
CA ALA A 69 -1.38 2.77 -19.62
C ALA A 69 -1.31 4.26 -19.26
N ALA A 70 -1.79 4.62 -18.06
CA ALA A 70 -1.66 5.96 -17.50
C ALA A 70 -0.20 6.39 -17.36
N VAL A 71 0.68 5.50 -16.88
CA VAL A 71 2.12 5.76 -16.76
C VAL A 71 2.80 5.91 -18.11
N ASP A 72 2.55 5.00 -19.04
CA ASP A 72 3.16 5.01 -20.38
C ASP A 72 2.79 6.30 -21.15
N VAL A 73 1.51 6.66 -21.18
CA VAL A 73 1.05 7.89 -21.84
C VAL A 73 1.50 9.13 -21.05
N GLY A 74 1.36 9.11 -19.72
CA GLY A 74 1.73 10.21 -18.85
C GLY A 74 3.21 10.59 -18.93
N THR A 75 4.10 9.60 -19.08
CA THR A 75 5.54 9.81 -19.26
C THR A 75 5.81 10.62 -20.54
N ILE A 76 5.23 10.19 -21.67
CA ILE A 76 5.38 10.90 -22.96
C ILE A 76 4.80 12.32 -22.85
N VAL A 77 3.64 12.50 -22.22
CA VAL A 77 3.02 13.82 -22.04
C VAL A 77 3.92 14.74 -21.19
N VAL A 78 4.46 14.24 -20.08
CA VAL A 78 5.33 15.03 -19.20
C VAL A 78 6.62 15.42 -19.91
N ASP A 79 7.26 14.50 -20.62
CA ASP A 79 8.51 14.78 -21.34
C ASP A 79 8.29 15.80 -22.46
N ALA A 80 7.22 15.64 -23.24
CA ALA A 80 6.87 16.60 -24.29
C ALA A 80 6.54 17.98 -23.71
N ARG A 81 5.76 18.06 -22.61
CA ARG A 81 5.44 19.34 -21.96
C ARG A 81 6.66 20.02 -21.36
N ARG A 82 7.56 19.27 -20.72
CA ARG A 82 8.83 19.80 -20.20
C ARG A 82 9.69 20.39 -21.30
N ALA A 83 9.77 19.74 -22.46
CA ALA A 83 10.54 20.24 -23.60
C ALA A 83 9.91 21.50 -24.23
N LEU A 84 8.58 21.59 -24.27
CA LEU A 84 7.85 22.70 -24.91
C LEU A 84 7.71 23.95 -24.02
N LEU A 85 7.34 23.75 -22.75
CA LEU A 85 6.88 24.82 -21.84
C LEU A 85 7.80 24.99 -20.62
N GLY A 86 8.70 24.03 -20.40
CA GLY A 86 9.53 23.98 -19.20
C GLY A 86 8.83 23.33 -18.00
N PRO A 87 9.60 23.02 -16.93
CA PRO A 87 9.11 22.25 -15.78
C PRO A 87 8.17 23.03 -14.84
N ASN A 88 8.23 24.37 -14.88
CA ASN A 88 7.46 25.26 -13.99
C ASN A 88 6.15 25.76 -14.62
N ASP A 89 5.87 25.38 -15.86
CA ASP A 89 4.60 25.72 -16.52
C ASP A 89 3.41 25.03 -15.82
N PRO A 90 2.27 25.71 -15.61
CA PRO A 90 1.10 25.13 -14.96
C PRO A 90 0.60 23.81 -15.58
N LEU A 91 0.59 23.70 -16.92
CA LEU A 91 0.13 22.49 -17.59
C LEU A 91 1.17 21.36 -17.46
N THR A 92 2.46 21.69 -17.47
CA THR A 92 3.52 20.71 -17.15
C THR A 92 3.35 20.18 -15.72
N MET A 93 3.12 21.06 -14.75
CA MET A 93 2.90 20.65 -13.36
C MET A 93 1.62 19.84 -13.15
N ILE A 94 0.56 20.07 -13.94
CA ILE A 94 -0.66 19.23 -13.93
C ILE A 94 -0.33 17.83 -14.48
N ALA A 95 0.36 17.75 -15.62
CA ALA A 95 0.74 16.47 -16.20
C ALA A 95 1.65 15.66 -15.25
N ILE A 96 2.61 16.33 -14.60
CA ILE A 96 3.48 15.69 -13.61
C ILE A 96 2.66 15.15 -12.43
N HIS A 97 1.71 15.94 -11.90
CA HIS A 97 0.83 15.50 -10.82
C HIS A 97 0.00 14.26 -11.19
N ASN A 98 -0.52 14.20 -12.43
CA ASN A 98 -1.26 13.03 -12.90
C ASN A 98 -0.35 11.80 -13.07
N LEU A 99 0.90 11.99 -13.53
CA LEU A 99 1.89 10.91 -13.62
C LEU A 99 2.30 10.39 -12.23
N VAL A 100 2.38 11.26 -11.22
CA VAL A 100 2.57 10.83 -9.81
C VAL A 100 1.43 9.91 -9.37
N SER A 101 0.17 10.27 -9.65
CA SER A 101 -0.98 9.41 -9.36
C SER A 101 -0.92 8.08 -10.12
N ALA A 102 -0.43 8.09 -11.36
CA ALA A 102 -0.26 6.88 -12.17
C ALA A 102 0.81 5.94 -11.58
N TYR A 103 1.99 6.47 -11.21
CA TYR A 103 3.02 5.69 -10.53
C TYR A 103 2.52 5.15 -9.19
N TYR A 104 1.78 5.97 -8.44
CA TYR A 104 1.19 5.55 -7.17
C TYR A 104 0.23 4.35 -7.36
N GLY A 105 -0.70 4.43 -8.31
CA GLY A 105 -1.64 3.34 -8.61
C GLY A 105 -0.96 2.07 -9.12
N GLN A 106 0.18 2.21 -9.82
CA GLN A 106 0.99 1.08 -10.28
C GLN A 106 1.79 0.40 -9.14
N GLY A 107 1.84 0.99 -7.94
CA GLY A 107 2.70 0.50 -6.84
C GLY A 107 4.15 0.96 -6.93
N ARG A 108 4.47 1.89 -7.83
CA ARG A 108 5.80 2.50 -8.03
C ARG A 108 5.97 3.74 -7.17
N TRP A 109 5.88 3.55 -5.86
CA TRP A 109 5.78 4.66 -4.91
C TRP A 109 7.09 5.45 -4.79
N ALA A 110 8.25 4.84 -5.03
CA ALA A 110 9.53 5.54 -5.08
C ALA A 110 9.55 6.60 -6.21
N GLU A 111 9.16 6.22 -7.42
CA GLU A 111 9.04 7.17 -8.55
C GLU A 111 7.96 8.22 -8.31
N ALA A 112 6.83 7.84 -7.69
CA ALA A 112 5.79 8.77 -7.28
C ALA A 112 6.32 9.81 -6.26
N ILE A 113 7.15 9.40 -5.31
CA ILE A 113 7.79 10.30 -4.33
C ILE A 113 8.76 11.24 -5.03
N ASP A 114 9.67 10.74 -5.86
CA ASP A 114 10.70 11.55 -6.50
C ASP A 114 10.09 12.63 -7.39
N LEU A 115 9.09 12.25 -8.19
CA LEU A 115 8.38 13.17 -9.06
C LEU A 115 7.43 14.08 -8.27
N GLY A 116 6.78 13.55 -7.24
CA GLY A 116 5.90 14.27 -6.32
C GLY A 116 6.60 15.40 -5.57
N ARG A 117 7.84 15.17 -5.11
CA ARG A 117 8.69 16.19 -4.49
C ARG A 117 8.98 17.34 -5.45
N GLN A 118 9.36 17.02 -6.69
CA GLN A 118 9.69 18.02 -7.72
C GLN A 118 8.48 18.92 -8.00
N VAL A 119 7.30 18.34 -8.28
CA VAL A 119 6.10 19.14 -8.59
C VAL A 119 5.58 19.92 -7.39
N THR A 120 5.70 19.36 -6.18
CA THR A 120 5.31 20.07 -4.95
C THR A 120 6.17 21.31 -4.75
N GLU A 121 7.49 21.17 -4.93
CA GLU A 121 8.42 22.29 -4.79
C GLU A 121 8.25 23.34 -5.89
N ALA A 122 8.03 22.92 -7.13
CA ALA A 122 7.72 23.83 -8.24
C ALA A 122 6.42 24.61 -7.98
N ARG A 123 5.34 23.94 -7.58
CA ARG A 123 4.07 24.59 -7.23
C ARG A 123 4.21 25.52 -6.03
N ARG A 124 4.99 25.14 -5.01
CA ARG A 124 5.28 26.01 -3.86
C ARG A 124 5.96 27.31 -4.30
N LYS A 125 6.95 27.23 -5.20
CA LYS A 125 7.67 28.41 -5.73
C LYS A 125 6.80 29.31 -6.61
N VAL A 126 5.98 28.71 -7.48
CA VAL A 126 5.22 29.44 -8.51
C VAL A 126 3.88 29.94 -7.97
N LEU A 127 3.17 29.12 -7.21
CA LEU A 127 1.79 29.36 -6.77
C LEU A 127 1.68 29.72 -5.28
N GLY A 128 2.74 29.49 -4.51
CA GLY A 128 2.73 29.58 -3.06
C GLY A 128 2.29 28.28 -2.39
N GLU A 129 2.56 28.20 -1.09
CA GLU A 129 2.29 27.01 -0.28
C GLU A 129 0.78 26.74 -0.09
N ASP A 130 0.02 27.82 0.12
CA ASP A 130 -1.42 27.76 0.38
C ASP A 130 -2.26 27.43 -0.85
N HIS A 131 -1.69 27.44 -2.05
CA HIS A 131 -2.47 27.26 -3.27
C HIS A 131 -3.09 25.84 -3.33
N PRO A 132 -4.37 25.69 -3.75
CA PRO A 132 -5.05 24.39 -3.78
C PRO A 132 -4.27 23.29 -4.52
N GLN A 133 -3.63 23.62 -5.64
CA GLN A 133 -2.80 22.67 -6.38
C GLN A 133 -1.53 22.28 -5.63
N THR A 134 -0.92 23.19 -4.86
CA THR A 134 0.24 22.87 -4.01
C THR A 134 -0.18 21.90 -2.91
N MET A 135 -1.29 22.20 -2.23
CA MET A 135 -1.86 21.33 -1.19
C MET A 135 -2.25 19.94 -1.74
N ALA A 136 -2.81 19.86 -2.94
CA ALA A 136 -3.12 18.60 -3.59
C ALA A 136 -1.87 17.75 -3.87
N SER A 137 -0.78 18.37 -4.37
CA SER A 137 0.50 17.66 -4.55
C SER A 137 1.13 17.22 -3.23
N MET A 138 1.08 18.07 -2.20
CA MET A 138 1.55 17.70 -0.85
C MET A 138 0.77 16.50 -0.31
N SER A 139 -0.56 16.46 -0.52
CA SER A 139 -1.41 15.36 -0.05
C SER A 139 -1.05 14.04 -0.76
N ASN A 140 -0.88 14.06 -2.09
CA ASN A 140 -0.46 12.86 -2.83
C ASN A 140 0.95 12.40 -2.43
N LEU A 141 1.87 13.34 -2.19
CA LEU A 141 3.22 13.04 -1.75
C LEU A 141 3.24 12.42 -0.34
N ALA A 142 2.43 12.94 0.59
CA ALA A 142 2.27 12.34 1.92
C ALA A 142 1.72 10.91 1.83
N THR A 143 0.70 10.68 1.01
CA THR A 143 0.16 9.33 0.76
C THR A 143 1.21 8.40 0.17
N ALA A 144 2.01 8.87 -0.79
CA ALA A 144 3.10 8.08 -1.36
C ALA A 144 4.18 7.75 -0.32
N TYR A 145 4.53 8.70 0.56
CA TYR A 145 5.44 8.44 1.68
C TYR A 145 4.88 7.37 2.63
N ARG A 146 3.60 7.45 3.01
CA ARG A 146 2.95 6.43 3.84
C ARG A 146 3.05 5.05 3.20
N LYS A 147 2.73 4.93 1.90
CA LYS A 147 2.81 3.64 1.19
C LYS A 147 4.23 3.09 1.09
N GLN A 148 5.25 3.94 1.10
CA GLN A 148 6.66 3.51 1.15
C GLN A 148 7.14 3.23 2.60
N GLY A 149 6.33 3.49 3.62
CA GLY A 149 6.75 3.41 5.03
C GLY A 149 7.62 4.58 5.50
N HIS A 150 7.64 5.69 4.75
CA HIS A 150 8.35 6.93 5.11
C HIS A 150 7.48 7.80 6.05
N TRP A 151 7.14 7.27 7.22
CA TRP A 151 6.13 7.85 8.12
C TRP A 151 6.46 9.27 8.59
N ARG A 152 7.71 9.54 8.97
CA ARG A 152 8.12 10.90 9.42
C ARG A 152 7.99 11.95 8.33
N GLN A 153 8.27 11.60 7.08
CA GLN A 153 8.11 12.51 5.94
C GLN A 153 6.63 12.75 5.63
N ALA A 154 5.78 11.72 5.78
CA ALA A 154 4.34 11.88 5.66
C ALA A 154 3.77 12.78 6.76
N GLU A 155 4.11 12.51 8.02
CA GLU A 155 3.73 13.30 9.20
C GLU A 155 4.04 14.79 9.00
N SER A 156 5.27 15.10 8.57
CA SER A 156 5.69 16.49 8.35
C SER A 156 4.81 17.22 7.32
N LEU A 157 4.43 16.55 6.23
CA LEU A 157 3.54 17.14 5.22
C LEU A 157 2.09 17.20 5.70
N GLU A 158 1.62 16.20 6.42
CA GLU A 158 0.25 16.11 6.94
C GLU A 158 -0.01 17.15 8.03
N LEU A 159 0.93 17.35 8.95
CA LEU A 159 0.88 18.44 9.95
C LEU A 159 0.77 19.80 9.26
N ARG A 160 1.60 20.04 8.23
CA ARG A 160 1.57 21.30 7.49
C ARG A 160 0.27 21.50 6.73
N LEU A 161 -0.25 20.45 6.10
CA LEU A 161 -1.55 20.48 5.42
C LEU A 161 -2.70 20.74 6.40
N LEU A 162 -2.66 20.10 7.56
CA LEU A 162 -3.66 20.30 8.61
C LEU A 162 -3.64 21.74 9.10
N GLU A 163 -2.47 22.32 9.34
CA GLU A 163 -2.31 23.73 9.74
C GLU A 163 -2.92 24.67 8.69
N ILE A 164 -2.53 24.53 7.42
CA ILE A 164 -3.00 25.39 6.33
C ILE A 164 -4.52 25.27 6.16
N LYS A 165 -5.06 24.05 6.14
CA LYS A 165 -6.51 23.82 5.97
C LYS A 165 -7.31 24.30 7.17
N THR A 166 -6.80 24.11 8.38
CA THR A 166 -7.44 24.65 9.59
C THR A 166 -7.53 26.17 9.52
N ARG A 167 -6.44 26.85 9.14
CA ARG A 167 -6.43 28.32 8.98
C ARG A 167 -7.37 28.80 7.87
N ARG A 168 -7.41 28.12 6.72
CA ARG A 168 -8.13 28.59 5.53
C ARG A 168 -9.60 28.18 5.47
N LEU A 169 -9.92 26.98 5.95
CA LEU A 169 -11.22 26.34 5.79
C LEU A 169 -11.95 26.18 7.13
N GLY A 170 -11.24 26.27 8.25
CA GLY A 170 -11.75 25.97 9.58
C GLY A 170 -11.58 24.50 9.97
N GLU A 171 -11.72 24.21 11.26
CA GLU A 171 -11.53 22.87 11.84
C GLU A 171 -12.61 21.86 11.43
N ASP A 172 -13.84 22.34 11.21
CA ASP A 172 -15.00 21.49 10.91
C ASP A 172 -15.19 21.23 9.40
N HIS A 173 -14.34 21.82 8.55
CA HIS A 173 -14.41 21.60 7.12
C HIS A 173 -13.95 20.18 6.75
N GLN A 174 -14.68 19.50 5.87
CA GLN A 174 -14.42 18.09 5.50
C GLN A 174 -12.96 17.82 5.09
N SER A 175 -12.34 18.69 4.29
CA SER A 175 -10.92 18.54 3.91
C SER A 175 -9.95 18.64 5.08
N THR A 176 -10.28 19.44 6.11
CA THR A 176 -9.51 19.53 7.36
C THR A 176 -9.66 18.24 8.15
N LEU A 177 -10.89 17.75 8.31
CA LEU A 177 -11.19 16.47 8.96
C LEU A 177 -10.47 15.30 8.28
N THR A 178 -10.47 15.22 6.95
CA THR A 178 -9.69 14.21 6.21
C THR A 178 -8.20 14.30 6.51
N SER A 179 -7.66 15.51 6.68
CA SER A 179 -6.22 15.68 6.99
C SER A 179 -5.91 15.24 8.42
N MET A 180 -6.82 15.47 9.37
CA MET A 180 -6.71 14.93 10.74
C MET A 180 -6.72 13.41 10.75
N GLY A 181 -7.67 12.79 10.04
CA GLY A 181 -7.75 11.32 9.95
C GLY A 181 -6.52 10.70 9.30
N ASN A 182 -5.98 11.32 8.25
CA ASN A 182 -4.74 10.85 7.62
C ASN A 182 -3.54 10.90 8.57
N LEU A 183 -3.39 11.99 9.33
CA LEU A 183 -2.34 12.14 10.33
C LEU A 183 -2.47 11.12 11.46
N ALA A 184 -3.71 10.85 11.92
CA ALA A 184 -3.96 9.83 12.92
C ALA A 184 -3.53 8.43 12.44
N THR A 185 -3.86 8.07 11.20
CA THR A 185 -3.37 6.81 10.61
C THR A 185 -1.84 6.76 10.54
N THR A 186 -1.17 7.87 10.23
CA THR A 186 0.30 7.94 10.25
C THR A 186 0.84 7.70 11.66
N TYR A 187 0.25 8.29 12.70
CA TYR A 187 0.63 8.04 14.09
C TYR A 187 0.41 6.57 14.50
N SER A 188 -0.71 5.97 14.10
CA SER A 188 -1.00 4.56 14.37
C SER A 188 0.08 3.64 13.78
N HIS A 189 0.48 3.86 12.51
CA HIS A 189 1.57 3.11 11.88
C HIS A 189 2.97 3.37 12.47
N MET A 190 3.15 4.47 13.21
CA MET A 190 4.37 4.76 13.95
C MET A 190 4.33 4.20 15.38
N GLY A 191 3.28 3.48 15.77
CA GLY A 191 3.11 2.99 17.14
C GLY A 191 2.80 4.09 18.16
N ARG A 192 2.47 5.30 17.69
CA ARG A 192 2.07 6.46 18.52
C ARG A 192 0.56 6.43 18.75
N TYR A 193 0.09 5.34 19.34
CA TYR A 193 -1.34 5.02 19.40
C TYR A 193 -2.15 6.04 20.21
N ASP A 194 -1.60 6.61 21.29
CA ASP A 194 -2.31 7.62 22.09
C ASP A 194 -2.59 8.91 21.30
N GLU A 195 -1.64 9.31 20.44
CA GLU A 195 -1.80 10.48 19.57
C GLU A 195 -2.76 10.19 18.41
N ALA A 196 -2.71 8.97 17.85
CA ALA A 196 -3.67 8.49 16.86
C ALA A 196 -5.10 8.50 17.42
N GLU A 197 -5.30 7.86 18.58
CA GLU A 197 -6.59 7.76 19.27
C GLU A 197 -7.16 9.15 19.59
N THR A 198 -6.33 10.07 20.08
CA THR A 198 -6.76 11.44 20.39
C THR A 198 -7.27 12.17 19.14
N LEU A 199 -6.55 12.06 18.02
CA LEU A 199 -6.97 12.68 16.76
C LEU A 199 -8.20 11.98 16.15
N GLU A 200 -8.26 10.65 16.23
CA GLU A 200 -9.39 9.83 15.76
C GLU A 200 -10.67 10.18 16.50
N LYS A 201 -10.64 10.22 17.84
CA LYS A 201 -11.79 10.67 18.65
C LYS A 201 -12.23 12.07 18.28
N ARG A 202 -11.28 13.01 18.11
CA ARG A 202 -11.58 14.39 17.73
C ARG A 202 -12.20 14.51 16.33
N VAL A 203 -11.70 13.75 15.34
CA VAL A 203 -12.27 13.78 13.99
C VAL A 203 -13.63 13.09 13.93
N ILE A 204 -13.85 12.00 14.67
CA ILE A 204 -15.15 11.32 14.78
C ILE A 204 -16.20 12.25 15.40
N GLU A 205 -15.89 12.90 16.52
CA GLU A 205 -16.81 13.84 17.17
C GLU A 205 -17.23 14.96 16.20
N ARG A 206 -16.25 15.57 15.52
CA ARG A 206 -16.52 16.65 14.58
C ARG A 206 -17.27 16.19 13.34
N SER A 207 -16.88 15.07 12.76
CA SER A 207 -17.56 14.53 11.58
C SER A 207 -18.98 14.08 11.91
N ALA A 208 -19.23 13.54 13.11
CA ALA A 208 -20.58 13.22 13.56
C ALA A 208 -21.47 14.47 13.68
N ARG A 209 -20.93 15.60 14.16
CA ARG A 209 -21.68 16.87 14.22
C ARG A 209 -21.99 17.47 12.84
N VAL A 210 -21.04 17.40 11.90
CA VAL A 210 -21.13 18.09 10.60
C VAL A 210 -21.78 17.24 9.51
N LEU A 211 -21.45 15.95 9.47
CA LEU A 211 -21.87 15.01 8.41
C LEU A 211 -22.92 14.00 8.91
N GLY A 212 -23.03 13.83 10.23
CA GLY A 212 -23.84 12.78 10.85
C GLY A 212 -22.99 11.59 11.31
N ASP A 213 -23.46 10.91 12.36
CA ASP A 213 -22.73 9.79 12.97
C ASP A 213 -22.65 8.56 12.05
N HIS A 214 -23.68 8.34 11.23
CA HIS A 214 -23.77 7.22 10.29
C HIS A 214 -23.19 7.56 8.89
N HIS A 215 -22.59 8.75 8.72
CA HIS A 215 -21.99 9.13 7.46
C HIS A 215 -20.75 8.27 7.16
N GLY A 216 -20.57 7.89 5.89
CA GLY A 216 -19.49 6.96 5.49
C GLY A 216 -18.09 7.40 5.90
N SER A 217 -17.80 8.70 5.90
CA SER A 217 -16.52 9.22 6.43
C SER A 217 -16.39 9.06 7.94
N THR A 218 -17.45 9.32 8.72
CA THR A 218 -17.45 9.12 10.18
C THR A 218 -17.22 7.65 10.51
N LEU A 219 -17.92 6.75 9.82
CA LEU A 219 -17.74 5.30 9.96
C LEU A 219 -16.32 4.84 9.59
N THR A 220 -15.70 5.46 8.58
CA THR A 220 -14.30 5.18 8.22
C THR A 220 -13.35 5.55 9.34
N TRP A 221 -13.55 6.69 10.01
CA TRP A 221 -12.73 7.09 11.14
C TRP A 221 -12.98 6.22 12.38
N LYS A 222 -14.23 5.78 12.61
CA LYS A 222 -14.55 4.78 13.65
C LYS A 222 -13.80 3.45 13.40
N SER A 223 -13.77 2.96 12.16
CA SER A 223 -12.99 1.74 11.82
C SER A 223 -11.48 1.91 12.05
N ASN A 224 -10.93 3.09 11.74
CA ASN A 224 -9.52 3.36 12.02
C ASN A 224 -9.24 3.36 13.53
N LEU A 225 -10.13 3.95 14.33
CA LEU A 225 -10.04 3.90 15.79
C LEU A 225 -10.13 2.46 16.33
N ALA A 226 -11.01 1.63 15.77
CA ALA A 226 -11.08 0.22 16.13
C ALA A 226 -9.75 -0.51 15.82
N THR A 227 -9.12 -0.18 14.69
CA THR A 227 -7.78 -0.69 14.37
C THR A 227 -6.75 -0.20 15.39
N THR A 228 -6.74 1.08 15.76
CA THR A 228 -5.83 1.63 16.79
C THR A 228 -6.03 0.93 18.14
N TYR A 229 -7.27 0.67 18.57
CA TYR A 229 -7.56 -0.12 19.77
C TYR A 229 -7.00 -1.53 19.68
N ARG A 230 -7.15 -2.19 18.53
CA ARG A 230 -6.59 -3.52 18.29
C ARG A 230 -5.06 -3.53 18.44
N GLU A 231 -4.37 -2.54 17.86
CA GLU A 231 -2.91 -2.41 17.97
C GLU A 231 -2.44 -2.07 19.41
N GLN A 232 -3.29 -1.43 20.22
CA GLN A 232 -3.06 -1.25 21.67
C GLN A 232 -3.37 -2.51 22.51
N GLY A 233 -3.86 -3.60 21.89
CA GLY A 233 -4.30 -4.81 22.58
C GLY A 233 -5.68 -4.71 23.24
N ARG A 234 -6.44 -3.64 22.99
CA ARG A 234 -7.80 -3.41 23.50
C ARG A 234 -8.83 -4.07 22.58
N LEU A 235 -8.75 -5.39 22.46
CA LEU A 235 -9.48 -6.16 21.45
C LEU A 235 -11.01 -6.09 21.62
N GLU A 236 -11.54 -6.03 22.84
CA GLU A 236 -12.99 -5.92 23.07
C GLU A 236 -13.55 -4.56 22.64
N GLU A 237 -12.80 -3.48 22.84
CA GLU A 237 -13.20 -2.14 22.37
C GLU A 237 -13.12 -2.04 20.85
N ALA A 238 -12.12 -2.66 20.25
CA ALA A 238 -11.98 -2.77 18.80
C ALA A 238 -13.15 -3.55 18.18
N GLU A 239 -13.45 -4.75 18.71
CA GLU A 239 -14.55 -5.59 18.23
C GLU A 239 -15.88 -4.86 18.31
N LYS A 240 -16.19 -4.25 19.46
CA LYS A 240 -17.45 -3.53 19.66
C LYS A 240 -17.62 -2.41 18.64
N LEU A 241 -16.57 -1.60 18.43
CA LEU A 241 -16.64 -0.46 17.53
C LEU A 241 -16.73 -0.89 16.06
N GLU A 242 -15.95 -1.89 15.63
CA GLU A 242 -16.01 -2.37 14.25
C GLU A 242 -17.31 -3.11 13.95
N SER A 243 -17.88 -3.83 14.92
CA SER A 243 -19.21 -4.45 14.79
C SER A 243 -20.30 -3.40 14.58
N GLU A 244 -20.31 -2.33 15.38
CA GLU A 244 -21.24 -1.19 15.19
C GLU A 244 -21.09 -0.59 13.77
N VAL A 245 -19.86 -0.37 13.31
CA VAL A 245 -19.60 0.16 11.97
C VAL A 245 -20.09 -0.79 10.88
N MET A 246 -19.84 -2.09 11.03
CA MET A 246 -20.27 -3.12 10.10
C MET A 246 -21.79 -3.15 9.98
N ASP A 247 -22.52 -3.15 11.09
CA ASP A 247 -23.98 -3.19 11.13
C ASP A 247 -24.58 -1.97 10.41
N ILE A 248 -24.08 -0.77 10.70
CA ILE A 248 -24.53 0.46 10.04
C ILE A 248 -24.23 0.42 8.53
N ARG A 249 -23.08 -0.15 8.10
CA ARG A 249 -22.74 -0.29 6.68
C ARG A 249 -23.65 -1.31 5.98
N ILE A 250 -24.00 -2.41 6.65
CA ILE A 250 -24.97 -3.39 6.15
C ILE A 250 -26.33 -2.70 5.94
N GLU A 251 -26.81 -1.94 6.93
CA GLU A 251 -28.09 -1.23 6.84
C GLU A 251 -28.12 -0.19 5.71
N ASN A 252 -27.06 0.62 5.58
CA ASN A 252 -27.04 1.76 4.65
C ASN A 252 -26.65 1.38 3.21
N LEU A 253 -25.75 0.41 3.04
CA LEU A 253 -25.11 0.11 1.75
C LEU A 253 -25.38 -1.33 1.28
N GLY A 254 -25.87 -2.19 2.17
CA GLY A 254 -26.01 -3.61 1.92
C GLY A 254 -24.73 -4.40 2.17
N VAL A 255 -24.89 -5.71 2.31
CA VAL A 255 -23.82 -6.67 2.60
C VAL A 255 -22.79 -6.80 1.45
N GLN A 256 -23.22 -6.51 0.22
CA GLN A 256 -22.39 -6.64 -0.99
C GLN A 256 -21.47 -5.44 -1.22
N HIS A 257 -21.68 -4.33 -0.51
CA HIS A 257 -20.95 -3.10 -0.77
C HIS A 257 -19.46 -3.22 -0.36
N PRO A 258 -18.49 -2.72 -1.17
CA PRO A 258 -17.05 -2.86 -0.88
C PRO A 258 -16.60 -2.38 0.50
N LEU A 259 -17.21 -1.31 1.02
CA LEU A 259 -16.93 -0.82 2.38
C LEU A 259 -17.46 -1.76 3.47
N THR A 260 -18.59 -2.44 3.24
CA THR A 260 -19.13 -3.45 4.16
C THR A 260 -18.20 -4.66 4.20
N LEU A 261 -17.75 -5.14 3.03
CA LEU A 261 -16.79 -6.23 2.92
C LEU A 261 -15.45 -5.92 3.60
N THR A 262 -15.01 -4.66 3.53
CA THR A 262 -13.82 -4.21 4.24
C THR A 262 -14.01 -4.30 5.76
N SER A 263 -15.16 -3.87 6.28
CA SER A 263 -15.47 -4.03 7.71
C SER A 263 -15.53 -5.47 8.16
N MET A 264 -16.17 -6.34 7.37
CA MET A 264 -16.24 -7.76 7.67
C MET A 264 -14.83 -8.39 7.73
N ALA A 265 -13.95 -8.03 6.80
CA ALA A 265 -12.57 -8.52 6.81
C ALA A 265 -11.77 -8.00 8.03
N ASN A 266 -12.00 -6.73 8.44
CA ASN A 266 -11.36 -6.17 9.64
C ASN A 266 -11.86 -6.87 10.91
N LEU A 267 -13.17 -7.09 11.04
CA LEU A 267 -13.76 -7.79 12.17
C LEU A 267 -13.30 -9.26 12.23
N ALA A 268 -13.20 -9.94 11.08
CA ALA A 268 -12.64 -11.29 11.03
C ALA A 268 -11.17 -11.34 11.48
N SER A 269 -10.37 -10.32 11.14
CA SER A 269 -9.01 -10.20 11.67
C SER A 269 -9.00 -10.06 13.19
N MET A 270 -9.92 -9.27 13.77
CA MET A 270 -10.05 -9.15 15.24
C MET A 270 -10.48 -10.47 15.88
N TYR A 271 -11.40 -11.21 15.25
CA TYR A 271 -11.78 -12.55 15.71
C TYR A 271 -10.61 -13.52 15.70
N ARG A 272 -9.73 -13.48 14.70
CA ARG A 272 -8.48 -14.25 14.76
C ARG A 272 -7.60 -13.88 15.94
N ASP A 273 -7.42 -12.58 16.19
CA ASP A 273 -6.58 -12.09 17.30
C ASP A 273 -7.16 -12.51 18.67
N LEU A 274 -8.50 -12.61 18.77
CA LEU A 274 -9.23 -13.15 19.93
C LEU A 274 -9.24 -14.69 20.02
N GLY A 275 -8.71 -15.40 19.02
CA GLY A 275 -8.76 -16.87 18.93
C GLY A 275 -10.14 -17.43 18.54
N ARG A 276 -11.10 -16.59 18.15
CA ARG A 276 -12.43 -16.97 17.66
C ARG A 276 -12.39 -17.33 16.18
N LEU A 277 -11.65 -18.40 15.87
CA LEU A 277 -11.30 -18.74 14.48
C LEU A 277 -12.51 -19.12 13.61
N ASP A 278 -13.54 -19.72 14.19
CA ASP A 278 -14.77 -20.09 13.46
C ASP A 278 -15.58 -18.85 13.03
N ASP A 279 -15.63 -17.83 13.89
CA ASP A 279 -16.28 -16.56 13.57
C ASP A 279 -15.51 -15.80 12.47
N ALA A 280 -14.17 -15.85 12.52
CA ALA A 280 -13.31 -15.29 11.49
C ALA A 280 -13.53 -15.99 10.13
N GLU A 281 -13.54 -17.34 10.11
CA GLU A 281 -13.79 -18.13 8.91
C GLU A 281 -15.16 -17.82 8.30
N HIS A 282 -16.20 -17.69 9.13
CA HIS A 282 -17.55 -17.41 8.66
C HIS A 282 -17.62 -16.08 7.90
N LEU A 283 -17.09 -15.01 8.49
CA LEU A 283 -17.06 -13.69 7.86
C LEU A 283 -16.17 -13.67 6.60
N GLU A 284 -14.97 -14.25 6.65
CA GLU A 284 -14.06 -14.26 5.50
C GLU A 284 -14.58 -15.09 4.33
N THR A 285 -15.26 -16.21 4.61
CA THR A 285 -15.93 -17.01 3.58
C THR A 285 -17.00 -16.19 2.88
N GLN A 286 -17.84 -15.49 3.65
CA GLN A 286 -18.87 -14.61 3.09
C GLN A 286 -18.26 -13.47 2.25
N VAL A 287 -17.14 -12.88 2.69
CA VAL A 287 -16.41 -11.86 1.93
C VAL A 287 -15.88 -12.43 0.62
N VAL A 288 -15.25 -13.62 0.64
CA VAL A 288 -14.71 -14.27 -0.57
C VAL A 288 -15.82 -14.56 -1.57
N GLU A 289 -16.93 -15.17 -1.13
CA GLU A 289 -18.05 -15.54 -2.00
C GLU A 289 -18.70 -14.31 -2.64
N THR A 290 -19.00 -13.32 -1.81
CA THR A 290 -19.56 -12.03 -2.27
C THR A 290 -18.63 -11.34 -3.26
N SER A 291 -17.33 -11.24 -2.95
CA SER A 291 -16.36 -10.57 -3.82
C SER A 291 -16.19 -11.30 -5.15
N LYS A 292 -16.29 -12.64 -5.18
CA LYS A 292 -16.29 -13.42 -6.44
C LYS A 292 -17.47 -13.06 -7.33
N VAL A 293 -18.66 -12.85 -6.76
CA VAL A 293 -19.87 -12.51 -7.50
C VAL A 293 -19.80 -11.07 -8.01
N GLU A 294 -19.50 -10.12 -7.14
CA GLU A 294 -19.61 -8.68 -7.45
C GLU A 294 -18.41 -8.13 -8.23
N LEU A 295 -17.20 -8.57 -7.88
CA LEU A 295 -15.95 -8.05 -8.45
C LEU A 295 -15.32 -9.02 -9.46
N GLY A 296 -15.68 -10.30 -9.37
CA GLY A 296 -15.10 -11.39 -10.16
C GLY A 296 -13.98 -12.13 -9.42
N GLU A 297 -13.76 -13.39 -9.80
CA GLU A 297 -12.82 -14.30 -9.13
C GLU A 297 -11.36 -13.83 -9.15
N LYS A 298 -10.97 -13.11 -10.21
CA LYS A 298 -9.59 -12.64 -10.39
C LYS A 298 -9.39 -11.23 -9.85
N HIS A 299 -10.42 -10.57 -9.32
CA HIS A 299 -10.25 -9.19 -8.84
C HIS A 299 -9.28 -9.15 -7.66
N PRO A 300 -8.35 -8.17 -7.60
CA PRO A 300 -7.33 -8.10 -6.54
C PRO A 300 -7.89 -8.16 -5.12
N GLN A 301 -9.06 -7.54 -4.87
CA GLN A 301 -9.73 -7.58 -3.57
C GLN A 301 -10.23 -8.99 -3.22
N THR A 302 -10.85 -9.70 -4.18
CA THR A 302 -11.28 -11.10 -4.02
C THR A 302 -10.09 -12.00 -3.69
N LEU A 303 -8.98 -11.83 -4.42
CA LEU A 303 -7.77 -12.61 -4.19
C LEU A 303 -7.16 -12.31 -2.82
N MET A 304 -7.20 -11.06 -2.34
CA MET A 304 -6.73 -10.72 -0.99
C MET A 304 -7.63 -11.32 0.10
N SER A 305 -8.96 -11.32 -0.08
CA SER A 305 -9.85 -12.01 0.86
C SER A 305 -9.58 -13.51 0.94
N MET A 306 -9.18 -14.14 -0.18
CA MET A 306 -8.77 -15.55 -0.17
C MET A 306 -7.48 -15.77 0.61
N ILE A 307 -6.54 -14.82 0.59
CA ILE A 307 -5.32 -14.88 1.41
C ILE A 307 -5.67 -14.74 2.90
N ASN A 308 -6.55 -13.81 3.26
CA ASN A 308 -7.00 -13.68 4.65
C ASN A 308 -7.66 -14.97 5.16
N LEU A 309 -8.54 -15.58 4.36
CA LEU A 309 -9.17 -16.87 4.67
C LEU A 309 -8.14 -18.00 4.79
N ALA A 310 -7.12 -18.03 3.93
CA ALA A 310 -6.02 -18.99 4.03
C ALA A 310 -5.24 -18.82 5.34
N SER A 311 -5.01 -17.58 5.79
CA SER A 311 -4.40 -17.32 7.09
C SER A 311 -5.28 -17.83 8.24
N THR A 312 -6.60 -17.71 8.16
CA THR A 312 -7.52 -18.28 9.16
C THR A 312 -7.45 -19.80 9.19
N TYR A 313 -7.48 -20.47 8.04
CA TYR A 313 -7.27 -21.91 7.96
C TYR A 313 -5.92 -22.35 8.55
N ARG A 314 -4.86 -21.57 8.32
CA ARG A 314 -3.55 -21.82 8.93
C ARG A 314 -3.60 -21.73 10.45
N CYS A 315 -4.26 -20.71 11.01
CA CYS A 315 -4.45 -20.57 12.45
C CYS A 315 -5.30 -21.71 13.06
N GLN A 316 -6.24 -22.28 12.30
CA GLN A 316 -7.02 -23.47 12.70
C GLN A 316 -6.23 -24.78 12.60
N GLY A 317 -5.02 -24.77 12.02
CA GLY A 317 -4.25 -25.98 11.74
C GLY A 317 -4.71 -26.74 10.48
N ARG A 318 -5.62 -26.18 9.69
CA ARG A 318 -6.09 -26.73 8.39
C ARG A 318 -5.11 -26.36 7.27
N LEU A 319 -3.89 -26.85 7.41
CA LEU A 319 -2.74 -26.36 6.63
C LEU A 319 -2.84 -26.70 5.13
N GLU A 320 -3.40 -27.85 4.76
CA GLU A 320 -3.61 -28.23 3.36
C GLU A 320 -4.61 -27.30 2.65
N GLU A 321 -5.67 -26.89 3.35
CA GLU A 321 -6.68 -25.99 2.83
C GLU A 321 -6.12 -24.57 2.68
N ALA A 322 -5.38 -24.10 3.68
CA ALA A 322 -4.64 -22.84 3.62
C ALA A 322 -3.68 -22.82 2.42
N ALA A 323 -2.87 -23.87 2.25
CA ALA A 323 -1.89 -23.96 1.17
C ALA A 323 -2.56 -23.98 -0.21
N ARG A 324 -3.64 -24.76 -0.36
CA ARG A 324 -4.40 -24.83 -1.62
C ARG A 324 -4.98 -23.47 -2.01
N LEU A 325 -5.63 -22.79 -1.06
CA LEU A 325 -6.25 -21.49 -1.29
C LEU A 325 -5.20 -20.41 -1.58
N GLY A 326 -4.10 -20.39 -0.81
CA GLY A 326 -2.98 -19.49 -0.99
C GLY A 326 -2.28 -19.65 -2.34
N VAL A 327 -2.01 -20.90 -2.78
CA VAL A 327 -1.41 -21.18 -4.10
C VAL A 327 -2.32 -20.67 -5.23
N GLN A 328 -3.63 -20.91 -5.13
CA GLN A 328 -4.59 -20.43 -6.13
C GLN A 328 -4.58 -18.90 -6.21
N ALA A 329 -4.66 -18.22 -5.07
CA ALA A 329 -4.68 -16.76 -5.02
C ALA A 329 -3.37 -16.15 -5.53
N VAL A 330 -2.22 -16.67 -5.11
CA VAL A 330 -0.90 -16.22 -5.57
C VAL A 330 -0.74 -16.41 -7.08
N ALA A 331 -1.14 -17.57 -7.63
CA ALA A 331 -1.05 -17.81 -9.07
C ALA A 331 -1.90 -16.82 -9.88
N ALA A 332 -3.13 -16.54 -9.42
CA ALA A 332 -3.99 -15.54 -10.04
C ALA A 332 -3.40 -14.12 -9.94
N MET A 333 -2.88 -13.73 -8.76
CA MET A 333 -2.25 -12.43 -8.57
C MET A 333 -1.01 -12.25 -9.45
N LYS A 334 -0.15 -13.27 -9.56
CA LYS A 334 1.02 -13.24 -10.47
C LYS A 334 0.61 -13.03 -11.91
N SER A 335 -0.41 -13.75 -12.37
CA SER A 335 -0.92 -13.60 -13.74
C SER A 335 -1.53 -12.22 -14.01
N LEU A 336 -2.18 -11.61 -13.02
CA LEU A 336 -2.91 -10.35 -13.21
C LEU A 336 -2.04 -9.11 -12.98
N LEU A 337 -1.28 -9.11 -11.89
CA LEU A 337 -0.55 -7.95 -11.38
C LEU A 337 0.96 -8.06 -11.61
N GLY A 338 1.47 -9.28 -11.84
CA GLY A 338 2.89 -9.58 -11.95
C GLY A 338 3.56 -9.86 -10.60
N ASP A 339 4.65 -10.64 -10.64
CA ASP A 339 5.39 -11.11 -9.46
C ASP A 339 5.97 -10.00 -8.57
N GLN A 340 6.10 -8.80 -9.11
CA GLN A 340 6.71 -7.65 -8.43
C GLN A 340 5.68 -6.74 -7.74
N ASN A 341 4.38 -6.96 -7.97
CA ASN A 341 3.35 -6.15 -7.38
C ASN A 341 3.32 -6.31 -5.86
N PRO A 342 3.18 -5.22 -5.07
CA PRO A 342 3.15 -5.30 -3.61
C PRO A 342 2.10 -6.29 -3.06
N LEU A 343 0.90 -6.38 -3.66
CA LEU A 343 -0.14 -7.32 -3.22
C LEU A 343 0.28 -8.77 -3.46
N THR A 344 0.90 -9.06 -4.61
CA THR A 344 1.42 -10.38 -4.94
C THR A 344 2.53 -10.79 -3.98
N LEU A 345 3.42 -9.85 -3.63
CA LEU A 345 4.50 -10.11 -2.67
C LEU A 345 3.95 -10.40 -1.27
N THR A 346 2.92 -9.68 -0.81
CA THR A 346 2.24 -9.96 0.46
C THR A 346 1.59 -11.35 0.45
N ALA A 347 0.86 -11.70 -0.62
CA ALA A 347 0.25 -13.02 -0.76
C ALA A 347 1.29 -14.16 -0.78
N MET A 348 2.43 -13.94 -1.44
CA MET A 348 3.54 -14.91 -1.43
C MET A 348 4.19 -15.04 -0.05
N ALA A 349 4.30 -13.96 0.71
CA ALA A 349 4.82 -14.01 2.08
C ALA A 349 3.90 -14.82 3.01
N ASP A 350 2.58 -14.65 2.90
CA ASP A 350 1.61 -15.42 3.70
C ASP A 350 1.59 -16.91 3.30
N LEU A 351 1.68 -17.21 2.00
CA LEU A 351 1.85 -18.59 1.53
C LEU A 351 3.14 -19.23 2.07
N ALA A 352 4.24 -18.47 2.16
CA ALA A 352 5.49 -18.97 2.73
C ALA A 352 5.36 -19.30 4.23
N LEU A 353 4.61 -18.50 4.99
CA LEU A 353 4.26 -18.81 6.38
C LEU A 353 3.44 -20.10 6.48
N THR A 354 2.54 -20.34 5.52
CA THR A 354 1.78 -21.59 5.45
C THR A 354 2.69 -22.80 5.22
N TYR A 355 3.64 -22.72 4.29
CA TYR A 355 4.63 -23.78 4.09
C TYR A 355 5.50 -24.03 5.32
N GLN A 356 5.85 -22.96 6.05
CA GLN A 356 6.58 -23.09 7.31
C GLN A 356 5.73 -23.86 8.34
N SER A 357 4.46 -23.51 8.51
CA SER A 357 3.55 -24.20 9.42
C SER A 357 3.33 -25.68 9.05
N GLN A 358 3.41 -26.04 7.76
CA GLN A 358 3.37 -27.44 7.28
C GLN A 358 4.65 -28.23 7.57
N GLY A 359 5.72 -27.58 8.03
CA GLY A 359 7.04 -28.20 8.14
C GLY A 359 7.77 -28.34 6.80
N HIS A 360 7.25 -27.75 5.71
CA HIS A 360 7.93 -27.66 4.41
C HIS A 360 8.97 -26.52 4.43
N THR A 361 9.97 -26.64 5.31
CA THR A 361 10.95 -25.58 5.60
C THR A 361 11.73 -25.11 4.38
N ASP A 362 12.10 -26.02 3.47
CA ASP A 362 12.86 -25.68 2.27
C ASP A 362 12.04 -24.83 1.30
N GLY A 363 10.75 -25.19 1.11
CA GLY A 363 9.82 -24.42 0.28
C GLY A 363 9.54 -23.05 0.88
N ALA A 364 9.36 -22.99 2.20
CA ALA A 364 9.15 -21.75 2.94
C ALA A 364 10.38 -20.82 2.83
N GLU A 365 11.59 -21.36 2.96
CA GLU A 365 12.84 -20.61 2.83
C GLU A 365 12.98 -20.03 1.41
N VAL A 366 12.86 -20.88 0.38
CA VAL A 366 13.03 -20.45 -1.01
C VAL A 366 12.04 -19.34 -1.36
N LEU A 367 10.76 -19.52 -0.97
CA LEU A 367 9.73 -18.53 -1.24
C LEU A 367 9.96 -17.24 -0.45
N THR A 368 10.25 -17.32 0.85
CA THR A 368 10.49 -16.14 1.70
C THR A 368 11.72 -15.37 1.23
N ALA A 369 12.81 -16.04 0.90
CA ALA A 369 14.04 -15.41 0.40
C ALA A 369 13.81 -14.74 -0.97
N GLN A 370 13.00 -15.35 -1.85
CA GLN A 370 12.59 -14.73 -3.10
C GLN A 370 11.78 -13.45 -2.85
N VAL A 371 10.77 -13.51 -1.97
CA VAL A 371 9.91 -12.37 -1.63
C VAL A 371 10.73 -11.25 -1.01
N LEU A 372 11.61 -11.56 -0.05
CA LEU A 372 12.48 -10.59 0.60
C LEU A 372 13.33 -9.82 -0.43
N ARG A 373 13.95 -10.54 -1.38
CA ARG A 373 14.75 -9.91 -2.43
C ARG A 373 13.92 -8.98 -3.33
N LEU A 374 12.72 -9.40 -3.70
CA LEU A 374 11.82 -8.59 -4.53
C LEU A 374 11.28 -7.37 -3.78
N MET A 375 10.90 -7.52 -2.51
CA MET A 375 10.48 -6.41 -1.65
C MET A 375 11.63 -5.42 -1.42
N GLN A 376 12.86 -5.89 -1.16
CA GLN A 376 14.03 -5.00 -1.05
C GLN A 376 14.27 -4.18 -2.31
N LYS A 377 14.07 -4.79 -3.49
CA LYS A 377 14.23 -4.10 -4.77
C LYS A 377 13.12 -3.08 -5.04
N ASN A 378 11.88 -3.43 -4.75
CA ASN A 378 10.71 -2.65 -5.18
C ASN A 378 10.25 -1.65 -4.11
N LEU A 379 10.24 -2.08 -2.84
CA LEU A 379 9.80 -1.30 -1.69
C LEU A 379 10.98 -0.71 -0.90
N GLY A 380 12.20 -1.20 -1.13
CA GLY A 380 13.37 -0.82 -0.35
C GLY A 380 13.53 -1.65 0.93
N SER A 381 14.77 -1.72 1.41
CA SER A 381 15.18 -2.55 2.55
C SER A 381 14.56 -2.16 3.89
N LEU A 382 14.13 -0.91 4.03
CA LEU A 382 13.55 -0.36 5.25
C LEU A 382 12.01 -0.34 5.24
N HIS A 383 11.37 -0.77 4.17
CA HIS A 383 9.90 -0.81 4.15
C HIS A 383 9.38 -1.79 5.24
N PRO A 384 8.31 -1.45 5.99
CA PRO A 384 7.78 -2.30 7.06
C PRO A 384 7.52 -3.76 6.64
N HIS A 385 6.85 -4.01 5.51
CA HIS A 385 6.65 -5.38 5.00
C HIS A 385 7.96 -6.11 4.64
N THR A 386 8.99 -5.40 4.19
CA THR A 386 10.32 -5.99 3.92
C THR A 386 10.98 -6.45 5.22
N LEU A 387 10.87 -5.63 6.28
CA LEU A 387 11.38 -5.95 7.61
C LEU A 387 10.61 -7.12 8.24
N THR A 388 9.28 -7.18 8.08
CA THR A 388 8.49 -8.34 8.51
C THR A 388 8.87 -9.61 7.76
N THR A 389 9.08 -9.54 6.44
CA THR A 389 9.54 -10.70 5.66
C THR A 389 10.96 -11.13 6.07
N MET A 390 11.81 -10.18 6.43
CA MET A 390 13.15 -10.45 6.97
C MET A 390 13.08 -11.18 8.31
N ALA A 391 12.19 -10.75 9.21
CA ALA A 391 11.92 -11.44 10.47
C ALA A 391 11.42 -12.87 10.24
N ASN A 392 10.50 -13.07 9.29
CA ASN A 392 9.97 -14.38 8.95
C ASN A 392 11.07 -15.32 8.42
N LEU A 393 11.97 -14.82 7.57
CA LEU A 393 13.12 -15.61 7.11
C LEU A 393 14.07 -15.95 8.27
N GLY A 394 14.29 -15.01 9.19
CA GLY A 394 15.03 -15.24 10.43
C GLY A 394 14.42 -16.37 11.25
N ALA A 395 13.10 -16.37 11.45
CA ALA A 395 12.38 -17.43 12.16
C ALA A 395 12.49 -18.79 11.45
N ILE A 396 12.50 -18.82 10.12
CA ILE A 396 12.76 -20.06 9.35
C ILE A 396 14.18 -20.58 9.66
N TYR A 397 15.20 -19.72 9.62
CA TYR A 397 16.56 -20.12 9.99
C TYR A 397 16.68 -20.61 11.44
N GLN A 398 15.96 -20.01 12.39
CA GLN A 398 15.89 -20.53 13.77
C GLN A 398 15.33 -21.96 13.80
N SER A 399 14.24 -22.23 13.07
CA SER A 399 13.63 -23.57 13.01
C SER A 399 14.54 -24.63 12.38
N GLN A 400 15.48 -24.21 11.52
CA GLN A 400 16.49 -25.06 10.91
C GLN A 400 17.78 -25.19 11.74
N GLY A 401 17.86 -24.53 12.91
CA GLY A 401 19.08 -24.48 13.74
C GLY A 401 20.21 -23.62 13.17
N ARG A 402 19.93 -22.79 12.14
CA ARG A 402 20.89 -21.89 11.49
C ARG A 402 20.98 -20.56 12.24
N TRP A 403 21.42 -20.64 13.49
CA TRP A 403 21.37 -19.51 14.43
C TRP A 403 22.23 -18.31 14.03
N ASP A 404 23.39 -18.50 13.41
CA ASP A 404 24.25 -17.39 12.95
C ASP A 404 23.59 -16.57 11.81
N GLU A 405 22.80 -17.22 10.94
CA GLU A 405 22.07 -16.54 9.87
C GLU A 405 20.81 -15.87 10.41
N ALA A 406 20.12 -16.52 11.36
CA ALA A 406 19.02 -15.92 12.09
C ALA A 406 19.44 -14.65 12.84
N GLU A 407 20.59 -14.65 13.52
CA GLU A 407 21.12 -13.49 14.25
C GLU A 407 21.31 -12.29 13.33
N LYS A 408 21.95 -12.49 12.17
CA LYS A 408 22.17 -11.43 11.19
C LYS A 408 20.87 -10.79 10.71
N LEU A 409 19.84 -11.60 10.44
CA LEU A 409 18.53 -11.10 10.01
C LEU A 409 17.78 -10.41 11.15
N ALA A 410 17.84 -10.95 12.36
CA ALA A 410 17.23 -10.35 13.55
C ALA A 410 17.85 -8.97 13.84
N GLU A 411 19.18 -8.84 13.82
CA GLU A 411 19.86 -7.56 14.01
C GLU A 411 19.52 -6.52 12.95
N GLN A 412 19.42 -6.94 11.68
CA GLN A 412 19.02 -6.05 10.59
C GLN A 412 17.57 -5.61 10.74
N THR A 413 16.69 -6.53 11.15
CA THR A 413 15.27 -6.26 11.38
C THR A 413 15.08 -5.25 12.51
N VAL A 414 15.73 -5.46 13.67
CA VAL A 414 15.67 -4.54 14.82
C VAL A 414 16.12 -3.14 14.42
N ARG A 415 17.33 -3.02 13.85
CA ARG A 415 17.87 -1.72 13.40
C ARG A 415 16.97 -1.03 12.39
N GLY A 416 16.36 -1.80 11.49
CA GLY A 416 15.42 -1.28 10.49
C GLY A 416 14.13 -0.77 11.11
N ARG A 417 13.52 -1.57 12.01
CA ARG A 417 12.26 -1.23 12.69
C ARG A 417 12.44 -0.05 13.65
N GLU A 418 13.52 -0.01 14.43
CA GLU A 418 13.87 1.17 15.26
C GLU A 418 13.97 2.45 14.42
N LYS A 419 14.62 2.38 13.25
CA LYS A 419 14.78 3.53 12.37
C LYS A 419 13.46 4.02 11.80
N VAL A 420 12.55 3.12 11.44
CA VAL A 420 11.33 3.46 10.67
C VAL A 420 10.12 3.67 11.57
N LEU A 421 9.93 2.79 12.53
CA LEU A 421 8.79 2.74 13.44
C LEU A 421 9.10 3.39 14.79
N GLY A 422 10.37 3.38 15.21
CA GLY A 422 10.80 3.82 16.54
C GLY A 422 11.02 2.64 17.49
N GLU A 423 11.68 2.93 18.62
CA GLU A 423 12.06 1.93 19.61
C GLU A 423 10.84 1.31 20.30
N THR A 424 9.85 2.13 20.66
CA THR A 424 8.67 1.71 21.44
C THR A 424 7.58 1.01 20.63
N HIS A 425 7.73 0.89 19.31
CA HIS A 425 6.73 0.23 18.48
C HIS A 425 6.66 -1.28 18.81
N PRO A 426 5.46 -1.89 18.92
CA PRO A 426 5.32 -3.32 19.26
C PRO A 426 6.16 -4.25 18.39
N ASP A 427 6.12 -4.09 17.07
CA ASP A 427 6.98 -4.84 16.14
C ASP A 427 8.49 -4.70 16.41
N THR A 428 8.95 -3.50 16.81
CA THR A 428 10.36 -3.28 17.13
C THR A 428 10.72 -4.05 18.40
N GLN A 429 9.88 -3.96 19.44
CA GLN A 429 10.06 -4.68 20.70
C GLN A 429 10.06 -6.20 20.49
N ALA A 430 9.10 -6.72 19.73
CA ALA A 430 9.05 -8.15 19.38
C ALA A 430 10.32 -8.62 18.64
N SER A 431 10.87 -7.79 17.74
CA SER A 431 12.15 -8.10 17.09
C SER A 431 13.35 -8.03 18.03
N MET A 432 13.35 -7.12 19.01
CA MET A 432 14.40 -7.05 20.03
C MET A 432 14.38 -8.30 20.92
N GLU A 433 13.19 -8.73 21.35
CA GLU A 433 13.01 -9.96 22.12
C GLU A 433 13.48 -11.19 21.33
N ASP A 434 13.15 -11.26 20.03
CA ASP A 434 13.61 -12.31 19.13
C ASP A 434 15.14 -12.33 19.02
N LEU A 435 15.77 -11.17 18.81
CA LEU A 435 17.24 -11.05 18.76
C LEU A 435 17.88 -11.51 20.08
N VAL A 436 17.35 -11.09 21.24
CA VAL A 436 17.84 -11.52 22.55
C VAL A 436 17.73 -13.04 22.69
N ARG A 437 16.63 -13.64 22.23
CA ARG A 437 16.44 -15.10 22.24
C ARG A 437 17.52 -15.78 21.39
N VAL A 438 17.76 -15.32 20.17
CA VAL A 438 18.77 -15.88 19.26
C VAL A 438 20.18 -15.78 19.86
N CYS A 439 20.57 -14.62 20.39
CA CYS A 439 21.89 -14.43 21.00
C CYS A 439 22.11 -15.34 22.22
N ARG A 440 21.06 -15.61 23.02
CA ARG A 440 21.14 -16.55 24.15
C ARG A 440 21.45 -17.97 23.72
N VAL A 441 20.83 -18.44 22.63
CA VAL A 441 21.10 -19.78 22.07
C VAL A 441 22.56 -19.88 21.60
N LEU A 442 23.02 -18.90 20.82
CA LEU A 442 24.41 -18.86 20.35
C LEU A 442 25.43 -18.81 21.49
N ALA A 443 25.14 -18.07 22.57
CA ALA A 443 26.00 -18.01 23.74
C ALA A 443 26.08 -19.37 24.48
N ALA A 444 24.96 -20.09 24.58
CA ALA A 444 24.92 -21.43 25.18
C ALA A 444 25.72 -22.45 24.35
N ASP A 445 25.61 -22.40 23.03
CA ASP A 445 26.35 -23.29 22.11
C ASP A 445 27.87 -23.05 22.21
N ARG A 446 28.30 -21.78 22.21
CA ARG A 446 29.72 -21.42 22.38
C ARG A 446 30.27 -21.90 23.72
N THR A 447 29.50 -21.75 24.80
CA THR A 447 29.90 -22.19 26.15
C THR A 447 30.03 -23.72 26.21
N THR A 448 29.11 -24.44 25.57
CA THR A 448 29.13 -25.91 25.50
C THR A 448 30.34 -26.39 24.70
N ALA A 449 30.61 -25.78 23.54
CA ALA A 449 31.77 -26.11 22.71
C ALA A 449 33.10 -25.89 23.45
N MET A 450 33.23 -24.81 24.23
CA MET A 450 34.42 -24.57 25.06
C MET A 450 34.60 -25.63 26.15
N ARG A 451 33.52 -26.03 26.84
CA ARG A 451 33.56 -27.08 27.87
C ARG A 451 34.00 -28.43 27.31
N VAL A 452 33.45 -28.82 26.16
CA VAL A 452 33.85 -30.07 25.48
C VAL A 452 35.34 -30.03 25.10
N ARG A 453 35.81 -28.91 24.55
CA ARG A 453 37.22 -28.74 24.17
C ARG A 453 38.16 -28.83 25.38
N ASN A 454 37.79 -28.23 26.50
CA ASN A 454 38.56 -28.28 27.75
C ASN A 454 38.50 -29.63 28.46
N ALA A 455 37.51 -30.48 28.18
CA ALA A 455 37.42 -31.84 28.71
C ALA A 455 38.21 -32.88 27.89
N HIS A 456 38.74 -32.50 26.72
CA HIS A 456 39.57 -33.35 25.85
C HIS A 456 41.05 -32.98 25.90
N HIS A 457 41.40 -31.98 26.70
CA HIS A 457 42.76 -31.63 27.11
C HIS A 457 42.95 -32.04 28.56
#